data_AF-B5G8Y6-F1
#
_entry.id   AF-B5G8Y6-F1
#
_cell.length_a   1.000
_cell.length_b   1.000
_cell.length_c   1.000
_cell.angle_alpha   90.00
_cell.angle_beta   90.00
_cell.angle_gamma   90.00
#
_symmetry.space_group_name_H-M   'P 1'
#
loop_
_entity.id
_entity.type
_entity.pdbx_description
1 polymer ?
#
loop_
_entity_poly.entity_id
_entity_poly.type
_entity_poly.pdbx_seq_one_letter_code
_entity_poly.pdbx_strand_id
1 'polypeptide(L)' 'MLADLGHVQLKCGDTETALATWAEFLDCAEGVSSVRITDGLTNVSARLPRIAHSRAAAELAERIATRA' A
#
# COMPACT_ATOMS: atom_id res chain seq x y z
N MET A 1 10.17 6.10 1.19
CA MET A 1 9.20 6.04 0.06
C MET A 1 7.78 6.06 0.63
N LEU A 2 6.74 6.43 -0.12
CA LEU A 2 5.35 6.47 0.40
C LEU A 2 4.92 5.12 1.02
N ALA A 3 5.40 4.00 0.48
CA ALA A 3 5.25 2.67 1.09
C ALA A 3 5.76 2.59 2.56
N ASP A 4 6.95 3.13 2.84
CA ASP A 4 7.53 3.14 4.19
C ASP A 4 6.80 4.12 5.12
N LEU A 5 6.36 5.26 4.59
CA LEU A 5 5.60 6.25 5.36
C LEU A 5 4.27 5.67 5.86
N GLY A 6 3.51 5.00 4.98
CA GLY A 6 2.27 4.33 5.37
C GLY A 6 2.50 3.24 6.43
N HIS A 7 3.64 2.57 6.40
CA HIS A 7 4.01 1.63 7.46
C HIS A 7 4.26 2.32 8.81
N VAL A 8 4.89 3.48 8.83
CA VAL A 8 5.08 4.26 10.07
C VAL A 8 3.74 4.76 10.61
N GLN A 9 2.87 5.29 9.75
CA GLN A 9 1.52 5.75 10.13
C GLN A 9 0.69 4.60 10.72
N LEU A 10 0.72 3.42 10.10
CA LEU A 10 0.03 2.23 10.61
C LEU A 10 0.55 1.83 12.01
N LYS A 11 1.87 1.91 12.24
CA LYS A 11 2.46 1.65 13.57
C LYS A 11 2.02 2.66 14.62
N CYS A 12 1.72 3.89 14.22
CA CYS A 12 1.15 4.92 15.11
C CYS A 12 -0.36 4.71 15.37
N GLY A 13 -0.98 3.69 14.78
CA GLY A 13 -2.42 3.43 14.86
C GLY A 13 -3.24 4.21 13.83
N ASP A 14 -2.59 5.05 13.02
CA ASP A 14 -3.25 5.85 11.99
C ASP A 14 -3.44 5.03 10.70
N THR A 15 -4.43 4.14 10.77
CA THR A 15 -4.74 3.20 9.68
C THR A 15 -5.31 3.91 8.46
N GLU A 16 -6.11 4.96 8.66
CA GLU A 16 -6.72 5.71 7.56
C GLU A 16 -5.68 6.46 6.74
N THR A 17 -4.78 7.21 7.40
CA THR A 17 -3.71 7.93 6.71
C THR A 17 -2.71 6.96 6.05
N ALA A 18 -2.45 5.81 6.66
CA ALA A 18 -1.61 4.76 6.06
C ALA A 18 -2.21 4.25 4.74
N LEU A 19 -3.51 3.98 4.71
CA LEU A 19 -4.22 3.51 3.52
C LEU A 19 -4.24 4.59 2.42
N ALA A 20 -4.51 5.85 2.77
CA ALA A 20 -4.45 6.96 1.82
C ALA A 20 -3.05 7.10 1.19
N THR A 21 -2.00 7.06 2.01
CA THR A 21 -0.61 7.15 1.57
C THR A 21 -0.23 5.98 0.62
N TRP A 22 -0.72 4.77 0.90
CA TRP A 22 -0.49 3.63 0.02
C TRP A 22 -1.29 3.71 -1.28
N ALA A 23 -2.50 4.27 -1.27
CA ALA A 23 -3.25 4.53 -2.49
C ALA A 23 -2.50 5.53 -3.39
N GLU A 24 -2.01 6.65 -2.82
CA GLU A 24 -1.19 7.62 -3.56
C GLU A 24 0.09 7.00 -4.11
N PHE A 25 0.73 6.10 -3.36
CA PHE A 25 1.88 5.34 -3.86
C PHE A 25 1.54 4.53 -5.11
N LEU A 26 0.39 3.85 -5.11
CA LEU A 26 -0.08 3.09 -6.26
C LEU A 26 -0.39 4.00 -7.46
N ASP A 27 -1.04 5.13 -7.23
CA ASP A 27 -1.35 6.10 -8.28
C ASP A 27 -0.06 6.65 -8.91
N CYS A 28 0.93 7.02 -8.09
CA CYS A 28 2.25 7.45 -8.56
C CYS A 28 3.01 6.35 -9.31
N ALA A 29 2.77 5.09 -8.98
CA ALA A 29 3.37 3.92 -9.62
C ALA A 29 2.66 3.53 -10.94
N GLU A 30 1.53 4.15 -11.27
CA GLU A 30 0.80 3.85 -12.50
C GLU A 30 1.66 4.18 -13.73
N GLY A 31 1.80 3.21 -14.65
CA GLY A 31 2.61 3.38 -15.86
C GLY A 31 4.13 3.34 -15.64
N VAL A 32 4.61 3.13 -14.41
CA VAL A 32 6.05 3.07 -14.07
C VAL A 32 6.41 1.68 -13.55
N SER A 33 7.26 0.96 -14.28
CA SER A 33 7.84 -0.32 -13.84
C SER A 33 9.28 -0.13 -13.40
N SER A 34 9.56 -0.39 -12.12
CA SER A 34 10.91 -0.35 -11.55
C SER A 34 11.00 -1.31 -10.37
N VAL A 35 12.17 -1.88 -10.14
CA VAL A 35 12.44 -2.78 -8.99
C VAL A 35 12.01 -2.14 -7.67
N ARG A 36 12.26 -0.83 -7.50
CA ARG A 36 11.86 -0.09 -6.30
C ARG A 36 10.34 -0.04 -6.10
N ILE A 37 9.58 0.06 -7.19
CA ILE A 37 8.11 0.04 -7.15
C ILE A 37 7.62 -1.36 -6.78
N THR A 38 8.18 -2.40 -7.40
CA THR A 38 7.86 -3.80 -7.08
C THR A 38 8.15 -4.14 -5.61
N ASP A 39 9.28 -3.71 -5.08
CA ASP A 39 9.63 -3.87 -3.67
C ASP A 39 8.65 -3.13 -2.76
N GLY A 40 8.27 -1.91 -3.14
CA GLY A 40 7.26 -1.12 -2.45
C GLY A 40 5.88 -1.79 -2.45
N LEU A 41 5.43 -2.34 -3.57
CA LEU A 41 4.16 -3.07 -3.68
C LEU A 41 4.17 -4.34 -2.82
N THR A 42 5.28 -5.09 -2.84
CA THR A 42 5.48 -6.29 -1.99
C THR A 42 5.47 -5.92 -0.50
N ASN A 43 6.03 -4.78 -0.16
CA ASN A 43 6.02 -4.26 1.21
C ASN A 43 4.60 -3.92 1.66
N VAL A 44 3.82 -3.21 0.85
CA VAL A 44 2.41 -2.88 1.16
C VAL A 44 1.56 -4.15 1.27
N SER A 45 1.64 -5.05 0.29
CA SER A 45 0.83 -6.27 0.26
C SER A 45 1.06 -7.18 1.47
N ALA A 46 2.30 -7.28 1.97
CA ALA A 46 2.62 -8.04 3.17
C ALA A 46 1.96 -7.49 4.46
N ARG A 47 1.50 -6.23 4.46
CA ARG A 47 0.96 -5.54 5.64
C ARG A 47 -0.56 -5.42 5.63
N LEU A 48 -1.19 -5.43 4.45
CA LEU A 48 -2.65 -5.38 4.30
C LEU A 48 -3.42 -6.44 5.12
N PRO A 49 -2.94 -7.69 5.28
CA PRO A 49 -3.63 -8.67 6.12
C PRO A 49 -3.85 -8.24 7.58
N ARG A 50 -3.01 -7.34 8.11
CA ARG A 50 -3.13 -6.83 9.50
C ARG A 50 -4.32 -5.88 9.68
N ILE A 51 -4.85 -5.35 8.58
CA ILE A 51 -5.97 -4.41 8.56
C ILE A 51 -7.08 -4.87 7.60
N ALA A 52 -7.18 -6.18 7.37
CA ALA A 52 -8.14 -6.79 6.44
C ALA A 52 -9.62 -6.55 6.80
N HIS A 53 -9.91 -6.03 7.99
CA HIS A 53 -11.25 -5.60 8.40
C HIS A 53 -11.69 -4.29 7.72
N SER A 54 -10.75 -3.53 7.15
CA SER A 54 -11.05 -2.31 6.40
C SER A 54 -11.34 -2.61 4.94
N ARG A 55 -12.47 -2.09 4.43
CA ARG A 55 -12.82 -2.19 3.01
C ARG A 55 -11.74 -1.58 2.12
N ALA A 56 -11.17 -0.44 2.52
CA ALA A 56 -10.12 0.23 1.78
C ALA A 56 -8.83 -0.61 1.70
N ALA A 57 -8.53 -1.43 2.72
CA ALA A 57 -7.41 -2.37 2.67
C ALA A 57 -7.64 -3.50 1.65
N ALA A 58 -8.87 -4.00 1.55
CA ALA A 58 -9.25 -5.01 0.56
C ALA A 58 -9.19 -4.46 -0.88
N GLU A 59 -9.71 -3.25 -1.11
CA GLU A 59 -9.62 -2.55 -2.39
C GLU A 59 -8.14 -2.33 -2.81
N LEU A 60 -7.28 -1.93 -1.87
CA LEU A 60 -5.84 -1.81 -2.11
C LEU A 60 -5.19 -3.15 -2.46
N ALA A 61 -5.55 -4.23 -1.77
CA ALA A 61 -5.01 -5.56 -2.04
C ALA A 61 -5.35 -6.02 -3.47
N GLU A 62 -6.59 -5.82 -3.89
CA GLU A 62 -7.05 -6.13 -5.25
C GLU A 62 -6.32 -5.29 -6.31
N ARG A 63 -6.13 -3.99 -6.06
CA ARG A 63 -5.36 -3.12 -6.96
C ARG A 63 -3.90 -3.55 -7.09
N ILE A 64 -3.28 -4.03 -6.02
CA ILE A 64 -1.91 -4.57 -6.09
C ILE A 64 -1.90 -5.89 -6.87
N ALA A 65 -2.87 -6.77 -6.63
CA ALA A 65 -2.96 -8.08 -7.29
C ALA A 65 -3.20 -7.97 -8.80
N THR A 66 -3.96 -6.97 -9.26
CA THR A 66 -4.21 -6.71 -10.69
C THR A 66 -3.01 -6.11 -11.43
N ARG A 67 -1.97 -5.68 -10.71
CA ARG A 67 -0.73 -5.12 -11.26
C ARG A 67 0.45 -6.10 -11.30
N ALA A 68 0.37 -7.21 -10.57
CA ALA A 68 1.40 -8.24 -10.52
C ALA A 68 1.33 -9.16 -11.75
#